data_AF-A0A2W4MXE0-F1
#
_entry.id   AF-A0A2W4MXE0-F1
#
_cell.length_a   1.000
_cell.length_b   1.000
_cell.length_c   1.000
_cell.angle_alpha   90.00
_cell.angle_beta   90.00
_cell.angle_gamma   90.00
#
_symmetry.space_group_name_H-M   'P 1'
#
loop_
_entity.id
_entity.type
_entity.pdbx_description
1 polymer ?
#
loop_
_entity_poly.entity_id
_entity_poly.type
_entity_poly.pdbx_seq_one_letter_code
_entity_poly.pdbx_strand_id
1 'polypeptide(L)'
;MDFSWLLNEANLAALKALLDVYKVMFSIFLPIFAIGLLLAWIDRKLSPSSRSAPRTRSRSSWKSTNTLDKGKALELELVQLFRALGYQVQRTPLQGDWGVDLIIQDPQGKRIAIQAKNWSGKVGLESVYQVHGGKDIYKCHAARLIAPNGFTEQAERAARALGVELWSEQHLAALRQQVRRLQQQAQTRSQPTNLPRSHR
;
A
#
# COMPACT_ATOMS: atom_id res chain seq x y z
N MET A 1 22.05 43.43 59.24
CA MET A 1 22.33 42.02 58.93
C MET A 1 21.97 41.83 57.47
N ASP A 2 22.97 41.61 56.61
CA ASP A 2 22.79 41.53 55.16
C ASP A 2 22.47 40.08 54.77
N PHE A 3 21.28 39.81 54.24
CA PHE A 3 20.80 38.47 53.90
C PHE A 3 21.08 38.06 52.44
N SER A 4 21.85 38.84 51.70
CA SER A 4 22.18 38.56 50.28
C SER A 4 22.91 37.23 50.07
N TRP A 5 23.70 36.76 51.05
CA TRP A 5 24.43 35.49 50.95
C TRP A 5 23.50 34.26 50.95
N LEU A 6 22.40 34.31 51.72
CA LEU A 6 21.43 33.20 51.83
C LEU A 6 20.66 33.01 50.51
N LEU A 7 20.37 34.11 49.80
CA LEU A 7 19.76 34.06 48.47
C LEU A 7 20.71 33.45 47.43
N ASN A 8 22.03 33.64 47.57
CA ASN A 8 23.02 33.06 46.67
C ASN A 8 23.18 31.54 46.88
N GLU A 9 23.28 31.08 48.14
CA GLU A 9 23.35 29.65 48.48
C GLU A 9 22.12 28.87 47.99
N ALA A 10 20.92 29.40 48.23
CA ALA A 10 19.67 28.78 47.80
C ALA A 10 19.54 28.73 46.27
N ASN A 11 19.91 29.80 45.57
CA ASN A 11 19.91 29.83 44.10
C ASN A 11 20.95 28.86 43.51
N LEU A 12 22.14 28.77 44.11
CA LEU A 12 23.18 27.84 43.68
C LEU A 12 22.75 26.37 43.87
N ALA A 13 22.08 26.05 44.98
CA ALA A 13 21.53 24.72 45.23
C ALA A 13 20.42 24.37 44.23
N ALA A 14 19.50 25.30 43.95
CA ALA A 14 18.43 25.10 42.97
C ALA A 14 18.97 24.92 41.54
N LEU A 15 19.99 25.70 41.16
CA LEU A 15 20.66 25.56 39.86
C LEU A 15 21.38 24.22 39.71
N LYS A 16 22.04 23.74 40.77
CA LYS A 16 22.65 22.40 40.77
C LYS A 16 21.61 21.30 40.62
N ALA A 17 20.49 21.39 41.35
CA ALA A 17 19.39 20.44 41.26
C ALA A 17 18.76 20.42 39.85
N LEU A 18 18.52 21.59 39.26
CA LEU A 18 18.03 21.70 37.87
C LEU A 18 19.01 21.09 36.86
N LEU A 19 20.31 21.37 37.04
CA LEU A 19 21.36 20.81 36.19
C LEU A 19 21.43 19.28 36.31
N ASP A 20 21.28 18.73 37.52
CA ASP A 20 21.32 17.28 37.74
C ASP A 20 20.08 16.58 37.18
N VAL A 21 18.89 17.20 37.30
CA VAL A 21 17.68 16.71 36.60
C VAL A 21 17.90 16.70 35.09
N TYR A 22 18.47 17.77 34.53
CA TYR A 22 18.74 17.84 33.10
C TYR A 22 19.76 16.79 32.64
N LYS A 23 20.82 16.54 33.42
CA LYS A 23 21.80 15.48 33.13
C LYS A 23 21.16 14.09 33.10
N VAL A 24 20.28 13.78 34.05
CA VAL A 24 19.56 12.50 34.10
C VAL A 24 18.63 12.35 32.91
N MET A 25 17.85 13.39 32.58
CA MET A 25 17.00 13.39 31.39
C MET A 25 17.82 13.16 30.13
N PHE A 26 18.88 13.93 29.92
CA PHE A 26 19.72 13.83 28.74
C PHE A 26 20.40 12.46 28.61
N SER A 27 20.85 11.86 29.73
CA SER A 27 21.46 10.52 29.74
C SER A 27 20.51 9.40 29.31
N ILE A 28 19.19 9.58 29.46
CA ILE A 28 18.17 8.58 29.10
C ILE A 28 17.63 8.87 27.69
N PHE A 29 17.35 10.13 27.36
CA PHE A 29 16.75 10.50 26.09
C PHE A 29 17.73 10.51 24.92
N LEU A 30 19.01 10.87 25.14
CA LEU A 30 20.02 10.88 24.08
C LEU A 30 20.27 9.49 23.46
N PRO A 31 20.44 8.38 24.21
CA PRO A 31 20.62 7.06 23.61
C PRO A 31 19.37 6.58 22.88
N ILE A 32 18.17 6.87 23.38
CA ILE A 32 16.91 6.51 22.68
C ILE A 32 16.82 7.24 21.35
N PHE A 33 17.14 8.54 21.33
CA PHE A 33 17.17 9.33 20.11
C PHE A 33 18.26 8.86 19.14
N ALA A 34 19.46 8.51 19.64
CA ALA A 34 20.54 7.96 18.84
C ALA A 34 20.19 6.58 18.24
N ILE A 35 19.50 5.71 18.99
CA ILE A 35 19.00 4.42 18.48
C ILE A 35 17.94 4.64 17.40
N GLY A 36 17.01 5.58 17.59
CA GLY A 36 16.03 5.95 16.57
C GLY A 36 16.69 6.45 15.28
N LEU A 37 17.71 7.30 15.38
CA LEU A 37 18.50 7.75 14.23
C LEU A 37 19.32 6.63 13.61
N LEU A 38 19.86 5.70 14.40
CA LEU A 38 20.60 4.54 13.92
C LEU A 38 19.70 3.58 13.16
N LEU A 39 18.47 3.32 13.64
CA LEU A 39 17.49 2.50 12.93
C LEU A 39 17.06 3.16 11.62
N ALA A 40 16.78 4.47 11.62
CA ALA A 40 16.45 5.22 10.41
C ALA A 40 17.63 5.27 9.42
N TRP A 41 18.88 5.36 9.91
CA TRP A 41 20.08 5.32 9.08
C TRP A 41 20.34 3.92 8.52
N ILE A 42 20.14 2.86 9.31
CA ILE A 42 20.21 1.46 8.88
C ILE A 42 19.15 1.21 7.80
N ASP A 43 17.91 1.66 7.99
CA ASP A 43 16.84 1.53 6.98
C ASP A 43 17.20 2.27 5.69
N ARG A 44 17.81 3.46 5.82
CA ARG A 44 18.28 4.26 4.68
C ARG A 44 19.56 3.71 4.02
N LYS A 45 20.34 2.86 4.71
CA LYS A 45 21.58 2.24 4.20
C LYS A 45 21.38 0.77 3.76
N LEU A 46 20.32 0.11 4.22
CA LEU A 46 19.84 -1.19 3.78
C LEU A 46 18.69 -1.11 2.76
N SER A 47 18.29 0.10 2.35
CA SER A 47 17.47 0.31 1.17
C SER A 47 18.40 0.43 -0.06
N PRO A 48 18.70 -0.67 -0.77
CA PRO A 48 19.41 -0.57 -2.02
C PRO A 48 18.50 0.15 -3.01
N SER A 49 18.91 1.36 -3.37
CA SER A 49 18.53 1.98 -4.62
C SER A 49 18.98 1.09 -5.79
N SER A 50 18.11 0.21 -6.27
CA SER A 50 18.22 -0.46 -7.58
C SER A 50 16.82 -0.47 -8.20
N ARG A 51 16.58 0.29 -9.28
CA ARG A 51 16.90 -0.06 -10.67
C ARG A 51 16.49 -1.51 -11.02
N SER A 52 15.66 -1.59 -12.05
CA SER A 52 14.86 -2.71 -12.54
C SER A 52 15.59 -4.03 -12.88
N ALA A 53 14.82 -5.13 -12.79
CA ALA A 53 14.89 -6.43 -13.52
C ALA A 53 15.73 -7.62 -12.91
N PRO A 54 15.56 -8.90 -13.35
CA PRO A 54 14.72 -9.91 -12.68
C PRO A 54 15.38 -11.26 -12.29
N ARG A 55 14.68 -12.07 -11.47
CA ARG A 55 14.87 -13.52 -11.10
C ARG A 55 16.18 -13.83 -10.34
N THR A 56 16.17 -14.47 -9.16
CA THR A 56 15.85 -15.90 -8.96
C THR A 56 15.63 -16.25 -7.46
N ARG A 57 14.87 -17.34 -7.27
CA ARG A 57 14.66 -18.21 -6.10
C ARG A 57 15.45 -17.89 -4.80
N SER A 58 14.71 -17.71 -3.70
CA SER A 58 15.04 -18.36 -2.43
C SER A 58 13.80 -19.01 -1.83
N ARG A 59 13.98 -20.28 -1.46
CA ARG A 59 13.00 -21.20 -0.88
C ARG A 59 12.92 -20.92 0.61
N SER A 60 11.77 -20.48 1.10
CA SER A 60 11.36 -20.72 2.48
C SER A 60 10.06 -21.51 2.46
N SER A 61 10.17 -22.72 2.97
CA SER A 61 9.14 -23.73 3.14
C SER A 61 7.90 -23.16 3.84
N TRP A 62 6.78 -23.11 3.10
CA TRP A 62 5.44 -23.04 3.68
C TRP A 62 4.66 -24.22 3.12
N LYS A 63 4.11 -25.02 4.05
CA LYS A 63 3.45 -26.29 3.77
C LYS A 63 2.25 -26.09 2.85
N SER A 64 2.20 -26.86 1.76
CA SER A 64 1.08 -26.94 0.84
C SER A 64 -0.17 -27.46 1.56
N THR A 65 -1.14 -26.57 1.77
CA THR A 65 -2.55 -26.95 1.78
C THR A 65 -3.08 -26.67 0.37
N ASN A 66 -3.79 -27.63 -0.21
CA ASN A 66 -4.22 -27.66 -1.61
C ASN A 66 -5.41 -26.73 -1.88
N THR A 67 -5.35 -25.52 -1.32
CA THR A 67 -6.32 -24.43 -1.47
C THR A 67 -5.49 -23.16 -1.57
N LEU A 68 -5.05 -22.82 -2.78
CA LEU A 68 -4.66 -21.44 -3.05
C LEU A 68 -5.83 -20.56 -2.61
N ASP A 69 -5.67 -19.84 -1.50
CA ASP A 69 -6.69 -18.94 -0.93
C ASP A 69 -7.31 -18.14 -2.08
N LYS A 70 -8.59 -18.39 -2.39
CA LYS A 70 -9.29 -17.77 -3.53
C LYS A 70 -9.16 -16.23 -3.50
N GLY A 71 -9.04 -15.65 -2.30
CA GLY A 71 -8.69 -14.24 -2.10
C GLY A 71 -7.33 -13.86 -2.67
N LYS A 72 -6.26 -14.56 -2.27
CA LYS A 72 -4.90 -14.31 -2.79
C LYS A 72 -4.82 -14.49 -4.31
N ALA A 73 -5.56 -15.44 -4.87
CA ALA A 73 -5.62 -15.63 -6.31
C ALA A 73 -6.23 -14.40 -7.04
N LEU A 74 -7.33 -13.86 -6.52
CA LEU A 74 -7.95 -12.65 -7.06
C LEU A 74 -7.02 -11.43 -6.93
N GLU A 75 -6.38 -11.23 -5.77
CA GLU A 75 -5.41 -10.15 -5.58
C GLU A 75 -4.27 -10.22 -6.61
N LEU A 76 -3.69 -11.42 -6.80
CA LEU A 76 -2.60 -11.62 -7.74
C LEU A 76 -3.04 -11.39 -9.19
N GLU A 77 -4.26 -11.79 -9.54
CA GLU A 77 -4.85 -11.50 -10.84
C GLU A 77 -5.00 -9.98 -11.06
N LEU A 78 -5.57 -9.27 -10.09
CA LEU A 78 -5.75 -7.81 -10.16
C LEU A 78 -4.43 -7.07 -10.33
N VAL A 79 -3.39 -7.49 -9.60
CA VAL A 79 -2.03 -6.93 -9.77
C VAL A 79 -1.55 -7.08 -11.22
N GLN A 80 -1.76 -8.23 -11.85
CA GLN A 80 -1.36 -8.46 -13.24
C GLN A 80 -2.19 -7.63 -14.22
N LEU A 81 -3.52 -7.59 -14.04
CA LEU A 81 -4.42 -6.84 -14.90
C LEU A 81 -4.12 -5.33 -14.86
N PHE A 82 -4.01 -4.74 -13.66
CA PHE A 82 -3.73 -3.30 -13.54
C PHE A 82 -2.34 -2.93 -14.09
N ARG A 83 -1.31 -3.77 -13.85
CA ARG A 83 0.01 -3.54 -14.45
C ARG A 83 -0.02 -3.60 -15.97
N ALA A 84 -0.75 -4.55 -16.54
CA ALA A 84 -0.91 -4.66 -18.00
C ALA A 84 -1.64 -3.45 -18.60
N LEU A 85 -2.47 -2.76 -17.82
CA LEU A 85 -3.15 -1.52 -18.20
C LEU A 85 -2.30 -0.26 -17.94
N GLY A 86 -1.06 -0.40 -17.49
CA GLY A 86 -0.14 0.73 -17.26
C GLY A 86 -0.26 1.39 -15.88
N TYR A 87 -0.98 0.79 -14.93
CA TYR A 87 -1.02 1.29 -13.56
C TYR A 87 0.23 0.89 -12.78
N GLN A 88 0.68 1.77 -11.90
CA GLN A 88 1.57 1.37 -10.81
C GLN A 88 0.73 0.68 -9.73
N VAL A 89 1.22 -0.44 -9.19
CA VAL A 89 0.48 -1.25 -8.23
C VAL A 89 1.34 -1.54 -7.01
N GLN A 90 0.87 -1.10 -5.85
CA GLN A 90 1.44 -1.36 -4.54
C GLN A 90 0.49 -2.26 -3.75
N ARG A 91 1.01 -3.38 -3.22
CA ARG A 91 0.27 -4.21 -2.26
C ARG A 91 0.43 -3.62 -0.86
N THR A 92 -0.62 -3.65 -0.07
CA THR A 92 -0.55 -3.29 1.36
C THR A 92 -0.02 -4.49 2.17
N PRO A 93 0.49 -4.25 3.40
CA PRO A 93 0.89 -5.33 4.29
C PRO A 93 -0.28 -6.26 4.62
N LEU A 94 -0.02 -7.55 4.83
CA LEU A 94 -1.06 -8.56 5.17
C LEU A 94 -1.74 -8.33 6.53
N GLN A 95 -1.21 -7.44 7.37
CA GLN A 95 -1.74 -7.12 8.69
C GLN A 95 -1.83 -5.60 8.84
N GLY A 96 -2.94 -5.10 9.42
CA GLY A 96 -3.14 -3.68 9.66
C GLY A 96 -3.34 -2.87 8.37
N ASP A 97 -3.91 -3.50 7.34
CA ASP A 97 -4.11 -2.91 6.01
C ASP A 97 -5.25 -1.90 5.94
N TRP A 98 -5.96 -1.68 7.05
CA TRP A 98 -7.14 -0.80 7.15
C TRP A 98 -8.22 -1.11 6.10
N GLY A 99 -8.30 -2.36 5.63
CA GLY A 99 -9.29 -2.77 4.63
C GLY A 99 -8.98 -2.31 3.20
N VAL A 100 -7.70 -2.25 2.83
CA VAL A 100 -7.24 -2.00 1.46
C VAL A 100 -6.19 -3.05 1.14
N ASP A 101 -6.40 -3.85 0.10
CA ASP A 101 -5.43 -4.87 -0.33
C ASP A 101 -4.40 -4.31 -1.32
N LEU A 102 -4.83 -3.38 -2.18
CA LEU A 102 -4.01 -2.79 -3.23
C LEU A 102 -4.22 -1.27 -3.29
N ILE A 103 -3.14 -0.55 -3.57
CA ILE A 103 -3.18 0.84 -4.02
C ILE A 103 -2.68 0.85 -5.46
N ILE A 104 -3.49 1.37 -6.36
CA ILE A 104 -3.11 1.59 -7.76
C ILE A 104 -2.96 3.07 -8.05
N GLN A 105 -2.06 3.41 -8.95
CA GLN A 105 -1.90 4.77 -9.46
C GLN A 105 -1.94 4.74 -10.99
N ASP A 106 -2.82 5.54 -11.57
CA ASP A 106 -2.89 5.69 -13.02
C ASP A 106 -1.72 6.54 -13.55
N PRO A 107 -1.48 6.56 -14.88
CA PRO A 107 -0.42 7.38 -15.48
C PRO A 107 -0.57 8.88 -15.26
N GLN A 108 -1.75 9.36 -14.87
CA GLN A 108 -2.04 10.76 -14.56
C GLN A 108 -1.77 11.10 -13.09
N GLY A 109 -1.39 10.11 -12.28
CA GLY A 109 -1.07 10.26 -10.86
C GLY A 109 -2.24 10.01 -9.90
N LYS A 110 -3.44 9.67 -10.39
CA LYS A 110 -4.60 9.40 -9.55
C LYS A 110 -4.44 8.07 -8.82
N ARG A 111 -4.32 8.16 -7.50
CA ARG A 111 -4.28 7.03 -6.57
C ARG A 111 -5.67 6.50 -6.22
N ILE A 112 -5.85 5.19 -6.27
CA ILE A 112 -7.12 4.49 -5.98
C ILE A 112 -6.85 3.38 -4.97
N ALA A 113 -7.60 3.36 -3.88
CA ALA A 113 -7.58 2.27 -2.89
C ALA A 113 -8.51 1.15 -3.36
N ILE A 114 -8.03 -0.10 -3.29
CA ILE A 114 -8.76 -1.28 -3.74
C ILE A 114 -8.84 -2.30 -2.62
N GLN A 115 -10.05 -2.77 -2.35
CA GLN A 115 -10.30 -3.99 -1.59
C GLN A 115 -10.88 -5.05 -2.54
N ALA A 116 -10.36 -6.27 -2.47
CA ALA A 116 -10.78 -7.45 -3.19
C ALA A 116 -11.37 -8.48 -2.22
N LYS A 117 -12.63 -8.87 -2.44
CA LYS A 117 -13.31 -9.91 -1.64
C LYS A 117 -13.77 -11.03 -2.56
N ASN A 118 -13.07 -12.17 -2.51
CA ASN A 118 -13.45 -13.39 -3.24
C ASN A 118 -14.18 -14.40 -2.33
N TRP A 119 -15.33 -14.00 -1.82
CA TRP A 119 -16.16 -14.80 -0.90
C TRP A 119 -17.24 -15.54 -1.67
N SER A 120 -17.74 -16.67 -1.17
CA SER A 120 -18.84 -17.41 -1.83
C SER A 120 -20.17 -16.66 -1.86
N GLY A 121 -20.39 -15.73 -0.92
CA GLY A 121 -21.61 -14.93 -0.83
C GLY A 121 -21.45 -13.49 -1.33
N LYS A 122 -22.57 -12.76 -1.31
CA LYS A 122 -22.59 -11.32 -1.60
C LYS A 122 -21.86 -10.54 -0.51
N VAL A 123 -21.16 -9.49 -0.91
CA VAL A 123 -20.41 -8.63 0.01
C VAL A 123 -21.34 -7.62 0.69
N GLY A 124 -21.17 -7.50 2.02
CA GLY A 124 -21.93 -6.63 2.91
C GLY A 124 -21.42 -5.19 2.95
N LEU A 125 -22.17 -4.33 3.65
CA LEU A 125 -21.86 -2.90 3.75
C LEU A 125 -20.57 -2.63 4.54
N GLU A 126 -20.14 -3.52 5.44
CA GLU A 126 -18.91 -3.28 6.23
C GLU A 126 -17.68 -3.14 5.32
N SER A 127 -17.62 -3.91 4.22
CA SER A 127 -16.51 -3.82 3.27
C SER A 127 -16.46 -2.48 2.55
N VAL A 128 -17.61 -1.81 2.37
CA VAL A 128 -17.69 -0.47 1.80
C VAL A 128 -17.10 0.56 2.76
N TYR A 129 -17.45 0.47 4.06
CA TYR A 129 -16.91 1.35 5.08
C TYR A 129 -15.41 1.17 5.28
N GLN A 130 -14.94 -0.08 5.26
CA GLN A 130 -13.53 -0.41 5.35
C GLN A 130 -12.72 0.24 4.22
N VAL A 131 -13.09 0.01 2.95
CA VAL A 131 -12.34 0.57 1.83
C VAL A 131 -12.46 2.10 1.74
N HIS A 132 -13.60 2.66 2.16
CA HIS A 132 -13.78 4.11 2.26
C HIS A 132 -12.83 4.72 3.30
N GLY A 133 -12.79 4.18 4.52
CA GLY A 133 -11.86 4.64 5.56
C GLY A 133 -10.40 4.42 5.16
N GLY A 134 -10.10 3.28 4.56
CA GLY A 134 -8.77 2.98 4.03
C GLY A 134 -8.32 3.96 2.94
N LYS A 135 -9.22 4.36 2.02
CA LYS A 135 -8.94 5.42 1.03
C LYS A 135 -8.45 6.70 1.71
N ASP A 136 -9.08 7.11 2.80
CA ASP A 136 -8.71 8.34 3.52
C ASP A 136 -7.36 8.17 4.24
N ILE A 137 -7.16 7.05 4.93
CA ILE A 137 -5.90 6.73 5.64
C ILE A 137 -4.71 6.74 4.67
N TYR A 138 -4.85 6.09 3.51
CA TYR A 138 -3.80 6.03 2.51
C TYR A 138 -3.73 7.26 1.60
N LYS A 139 -4.59 8.28 1.80
CA LYS A 139 -4.66 9.52 0.99
C LYS A 139 -4.89 9.23 -0.51
N CYS A 140 -5.79 8.30 -0.80
CA CYS A 140 -6.21 7.98 -2.16
C CYS A 140 -7.37 8.88 -2.61
N HIS A 141 -7.48 9.11 -3.92
CA HIS A 141 -8.50 9.97 -4.51
C HIS A 141 -9.83 9.25 -4.70
N ALA A 142 -9.80 7.93 -4.85
CA ALA A 142 -10.98 7.10 -5.04
C ALA A 142 -10.84 5.76 -4.31
N ALA A 143 -11.97 5.11 -4.05
CA ALA A 143 -12.07 3.77 -3.48
C ALA A 143 -12.79 2.85 -4.44
N ARG A 144 -12.36 1.59 -4.50
CA ARG A 144 -12.99 0.56 -5.30
C ARG A 144 -13.05 -0.75 -4.54
N LEU A 145 -14.23 -1.34 -4.48
CA LEU A 145 -14.47 -2.65 -3.89
C LEU A 145 -14.78 -3.65 -5.01
N ILE A 146 -13.99 -4.73 -5.07
CA ILE A 146 -14.05 -5.73 -6.14
C ILE A 146 -14.53 -7.05 -5.54
N ALA A 147 -15.68 -7.55 -6.02
CA ALA A 147 -16.25 -8.81 -5.58
C ALA A 147 -16.96 -9.53 -6.74
N PRO A 148 -16.42 -10.65 -7.25
CA PRO A 148 -17.02 -11.40 -8.37
C PRO A 148 -18.47 -11.82 -8.11
N ASN A 149 -18.76 -12.25 -6.88
CA ASN A 149 -20.08 -12.74 -6.47
C ASN A 149 -21.08 -11.62 -6.09
N GLY A 150 -20.68 -10.36 -6.30
CA GLY A 150 -21.56 -9.20 -6.18
C GLY A 150 -21.79 -8.72 -4.76
N PHE A 151 -22.79 -7.85 -4.61
CA PHE A 151 -23.01 -7.02 -3.44
C PHE A 151 -24.45 -7.14 -2.94
N THR A 152 -24.62 -6.88 -1.65
CA THR A 152 -25.96 -6.70 -1.04
C THR A 152 -26.52 -5.33 -1.44
N GLU A 153 -27.85 -5.19 -1.43
CA GLU A 153 -28.50 -3.90 -1.73
C GLU A 153 -28.06 -2.79 -0.77
N GLN A 154 -27.83 -3.14 0.50
CA GLN A 154 -27.31 -2.21 1.50
C GLN A 154 -25.89 -1.74 1.15
N ALA A 155 -25.01 -2.64 0.70
CA ALA A 155 -23.67 -2.27 0.25
C ALA A 155 -23.72 -1.35 -0.98
N GLU A 156 -24.63 -1.59 -1.93
CA GLU A 156 -24.80 -0.71 -3.08
C GLU A 156 -25.29 0.69 -2.69
N ARG A 157 -26.26 0.78 -1.76
CA ARG A 157 -26.73 2.06 -1.22
C ARG A 157 -25.60 2.82 -0.53
N ALA A 158 -24.83 2.14 0.34
CA ALA A 158 -23.69 2.72 1.04
C ALA A 158 -22.60 3.18 0.06
N ALA A 159 -22.29 2.38 -0.96
CA ALA A 159 -21.25 2.68 -1.93
C ALA A 159 -21.59 3.93 -2.75
N ARG A 160 -22.86 4.10 -3.15
CA ARG A 160 -23.34 5.33 -3.79
C ARG A 160 -23.19 6.55 -2.89
N ALA A 161 -23.57 6.43 -1.61
CA ALA A 161 -23.49 7.54 -0.66
C ALA A 161 -22.03 7.96 -0.36
N LEU A 162 -21.11 6.99 -0.32
CA LEU A 162 -19.71 7.20 0.04
C LEU A 162 -18.76 7.36 -1.16
N GLY A 163 -19.28 7.32 -2.39
CA GLY A 163 -18.45 7.41 -3.60
C GLY A 163 -17.47 6.24 -3.76
N VAL A 164 -17.85 5.03 -3.32
CA VAL A 164 -17.08 3.81 -3.52
C VAL A 164 -17.55 3.13 -4.81
N GLU A 165 -16.62 2.81 -5.71
CA GLU A 165 -16.96 2.08 -6.93
C GLU A 165 -17.06 0.57 -6.65
N LEU A 166 -18.14 -0.05 -7.09
CA LEU A 166 -18.37 -1.49 -6.93
C LEU A 166 -18.12 -2.23 -8.24
N TRP A 167 -17.16 -3.16 -8.23
CA TRP A 167 -16.82 -3.97 -9.40
C TRP A 167 -17.20 -5.43 -9.18
N SER A 168 -18.18 -5.89 -9.95
CA SER A 168 -18.61 -7.29 -10.03
C SER A 168 -17.84 -8.09 -11.10
N GLU A 169 -18.20 -9.36 -11.28
CA GLU A 169 -17.62 -10.21 -12.33
C GLU A 169 -17.72 -9.58 -13.73
N GLN A 170 -18.78 -8.84 -14.03
CA GLN A 170 -18.93 -8.15 -15.33
C GLN A 170 -17.80 -7.15 -15.58
N HIS A 171 -17.40 -6.41 -14.55
CA HIS A 171 -16.31 -5.43 -14.62
C HIS A 171 -14.96 -6.13 -14.79
N LEU A 172 -14.76 -7.24 -14.07
CA LEU A 172 -13.56 -8.06 -14.21
C LEU A 172 -13.45 -8.69 -15.59
N ALA A 173 -14.55 -9.21 -16.14
CA ALA A 173 -14.58 -9.77 -17.48
C ALA A 173 -14.21 -8.71 -18.54
N ALA A 174 -14.75 -7.50 -18.43
CA ALA A 174 -14.39 -6.39 -19.30
C ALA A 174 -12.90 -6.02 -19.17
N LEU A 175 -12.38 -5.95 -17.95
CA LEU A 175 -10.97 -5.67 -17.68
C LEU A 175 -10.03 -6.72 -18.31
N ARG A 176 -10.36 -8.01 -18.12
CA ARG A 176 -9.63 -9.14 -18.72
C ARG A 176 -9.66 -9.05 -20.25
N GLN A 177 -10.81 -8.72 -20.84
CA GLN A 177 -10.93 -8.59 -22.29
C GLN A 177 -10.09 -7.43 -22.82
N GLN A 178 -10.08 -6.29 -22.12
CA GLN A 178 -9.26 -5.13 -22.50
C GLN A 178 -7.76 -5.48 -22.51
N VAL A 179 -7.28 -6.15 -21.46
CA VAL A 179 -5.88 -6.60 -21.38
C VAL A 179 -5.53 -7.56 -22.53
N ARG A 180 -6.41 -8.52 -22.85
CA ARG A 180 -6.22 -9.45 -23.98
C ARG A 180 -6.07 -8.70 -25.31
N ARG A 181 -6.91 -7.69 -25.56
CA ARG A 181 -6.82 -6.87 -26.79
C ARG A 181 -5.49 -6.13 -26.89
N LEU A 182 -5.02 -5.53 -25.80
CA LEU A 182 -3.73 -4.83 -25.75
C LEU A 182 -2.56 -5.78 -26.05
N GLN A 183 -2.60 -7.00 -25.51
CA GLN A 183 -1.59 -8.03 -25.75
C GLN A 183 -1.57 -8.47 -27.22
N GLN A 184 -2.74 -8.69 -27.82
CA GLN A 184 -2.85 -9.06 -29.24
C GLN A 184 -2.32 -7.97 -30.17
N GLN A 185 -2.64 -6.69 -29.89
CA GLN A 185 -2.13 -5.54 -30.64
C GLN A 185 -0.61 -5.40 -30.53
N ALA A 186 -0.06 -5.62 -29.34
CA ALA A 186 1.39 -5.60 -29.14
C ALA A 186 2.08 -6.70 -29.95
N GLN A 187 1.51 -7.91 -30.01
CA GLN A 187 2.05 -9.02 -30.79
C GLN A 187 2.00 -8.76 -32.30
N THR A 188 0.91 -8.18 -32.81
CA THR A 188 0.79 -7.84 -34.25
C THR A 188 1.74 -6.72 -34.65
N ARG A 189 1.94 -5.71 -33.79
CA ARG A 189 2.88 -4.61 -34.05
C ARG A 189 4.35 -5.05 -34.00
N SER A 190 4.65 -6.19 -33.39
CA SER A 190 6.00 -6.75 -33.26
C SER A 190 6.43 -7.61 -34.45
N GLN A 191 5.53 -7.94 -35.40
CA GLN A 191 5.91 -8.67 -36.61
C GLN A 191 6.50 -7.69 -37.65
N PRO A 192 7.73 -7.94 -38.15
CA PRO A 192 8.33 -7.10 -39.18
C PRO A 192 7.46 -7.14 -40.44
N THR A 193 7.18 -5.95 -40.98
CA THR A 193 6.42 -5.76 -42.22
C THR A 193 7.16 -6.48 -43.34
N ASN A 194 6.67 -7.65 -43.77
CA ASN A 194 7.11 -8.28 -45.01
C ASN A 194 6.59 -7.42 -46.17
N LEU A 195 7.32 -6.35 -46.50
CA LEU A 195 7.14 -5.62 -47.74
C LEU A 195 7.40 -6.61 -48.88
N PRO A 196 6.47 -6.81 -49.83
CA PRO A 196 6.75 -7.59 -51.02
C PRO A 196 7.92 -6.91 -51.74
N ARG A 197 9.03 -7.64 -51.88
CA ARG A 197 10.15 -7.19 -52.71
C ARG A 197 9.58 -7.05 -54.14
N SER A 198 9.47 -5.81 -54.61
CA SER A 198 9.15 -5.53 -55.99
C SER A 198 10.26 -6.13 -56.84
N HIS A 199 10.00 -7.27 -57.47
CA HIS A 199 10.85 -7.77 -58.55
C HIS A 199 10.70 -6.79 -59.73
N ARG A 200 11.73 -5.98 -59.93
CA ARG A 200 12.06 -5.37 -61.22
C ARG A 200 13.31 -6.04 -61.76
#